data_AF-A0A401LWL6-F1
#
_entry.id   AF-A0A401LWL6-F1
#
_cell.length_a   1.000
_cell.length_b   1.000
_cell.length_c   1.000
_cell.angle_alpha   90.00
_cell.angle_beta   90.00
_cell.angle_gamma   90.00
#
_symmetry.space_group_name_H-M   'P 1'
#
loop_
_entity.id
_entity.type
_entity.pdbx_description
1 polymer ?
#
loop_
_entity_poly.entity_id
_entity_poly.type
_entity_poly.pdbx_seq_one_letter_code
_entity_poly.pdbx_strand_id
1 'polypeptide(L)'
;MYTGKDNVFLALKREKDDRIGYYQQAEITYTNEFYSGFSFQLTARRRTDESSYLIPFVKKENDGYFSVKKFSMSTAEVKLRYAPNERFFQTHWNRYLVSLDAPVFTLSHTIAGKGVLGSDYIYNHTEVGIQKRF
;
A
#
# COMPACT_ATOMS: atom_id res chain seq x y z
N MET A 1 -0.77 -3.15 -32.15
CA MET A 1 -1.98 -2.34 -31.87
C MET A 1 -2.78 -3.07 -30.82
N TYR A 2 -2.76 -2.57 -29.57
CA TYR A 2 -3.56 -3.12 -28.47
C TYR A 2 -4.96 -2.52 -28.56
N THR A 3 -5.96 -3.33 -28.91
CA THR A 3 -7.38 -2.92 -28.84
C THR A 3 -7.76 -2.77 -27.38
N GLY A 4 -7.72 -1.54 -26.88
CA GLY A 4 -8.28 -1.19 -25.58
C GLY A 4 -9.78 -1.49 -25.56
N LYS A 5 -10.28 -1.96 -24.41
CA LYS A 5 -11.70 -2.18 -24.12
C LYS A 5 -12.52 -0.87 -24.06
N ASP A 6 -12.01 0.22 -24.66
CA ASP A 6 -12.58 1.56 -24.69
C ASP A 6 -13.26 1.88 -26.03
N ASN A 7 -13.59 0.85 -26.83
CA ASN A 7 -14.37 1.00 -28.05
C ASN A 7 -15.87 1.12 -27.73
N VAL A 8 -16.43 2.30 -27.93
CA VAL A 8 -17.88 2.59 -27.78
C VAL A 8 -18.76 1.64 -28.62
N PHE A 9 -18.23 1.11 -29.73
CA PHE A 9 -18.91 0.14 -30.59
C PHE A 9 -18.98 -1.29 -30.03
N LEU A 10 -18.25 -1.62 -28.96
CA LEU A 10 -18.37 -2.89 -28.23
C LEU A 10 -19.37 -2.84 -27.06
N ALA A 11 -19.97 -1.68 -26.78
CA ALA A 11 -20.89 -1.50 -25.64
C ALA A 11 -22.13 -2.41 -25.69
N LEU A 12 -22.53 -2.87 -26.88
CA LEU A 12 -23.71 -3.74 -27.07
C LEU A 12 -23.43 -5.21 -26.75
N LYS A 13 -22.17 -5.66 -26.83
CA LYS A 13 -21.74 -7.02 -26.45
C LYS A 13 -20.95 -6.94 -25.14
N ARG A 14 -21.60 -6.40 -24.12
CA ARG A 14 -21.04 -6.30 -22.78
C ARG A 14 -20.88 -7.72 -22.23
N GLU A 15 -19.64 -8.20 -22.18
CA GLU A 15 -19.28 -9.35 -21.34
C GLU A 15 -19.75 -9.02 -19.93
N LYS A 16 -20.53 -9.90 -19.30
CA LYS A 16 -21.04 -9.66 -17.94
C LYS A 16 -19.84 -9.47 -17.02
N ASP A 17 -19.66 -8.24 -16.55
CA ASP A 17 -18.65 -7.90 -15.56
C ASP A 17 -19.18 -8.30 -14.18
N ASP A 18 -19.29 -9.61 -13.96
CA ASP A 18 -19.84 -10.22 -12.74
C ASP A 18 -18.77 -10.31 -11.62
N ARG A 19 -17.72 -9.48 -11.66
CA ARG A 19 -16.62 -9.50 -10.69
C ARG A 19 -16.37 -8.12 -10.09
N ILE A 20 -17.43 -7.47 -9.63
CA ILE A 20 -17.35 -6.22 -8.89
C ILE A 20 -17.15 -6.54 -7.40
N GLY A 21 -15.96 -6.20 -6.88
CA GLY A 21 -15.65 -6.20 -5.45
C GLY A 21 -15.70 -4.78 -4.90
N TYR A 22 -16.24 -4.62 -3.69
CA TYR A 22 -16.27 -3.34 -2.99
C TYR A 22 -15.25 -3.34 -1.87
N TYR A 23 -14.52 -2.25 -1.73
CA TYR A 23 -13.62 -2.04 -0.60
C TYR A 23 -13.68 -0.59 -0.15
N GLN A 24 -13.44 -0.38 1.13
CA GLN A 24 -13.28 0.92 1.75
C GLN A 24 -11.86 1.03 2.28
N GLN A 25 -11.13 2.06 1.89
CA GLN A 25 -9.76 2.29 2.34
C GLN A 25 -9.65 3.69 2.97
N ALA A 26 -9.14 3.73 4.19
CA ALA A 26 -8.71 4.95 4.88
C ALA A 26 -7.19 4.87 5.06
N GLU A 27 -6.48 5.92 4.66
CA GLU A 27 -5.02 6.01 4.77
C GLU A 27 -4.62 7.36 5.32
N ILE A 28 -3.76 7.35 6.33
CA ILE A 28 -3.15 8.53 6.91
C ILE A 28 -1.65 8.35 6.83
N THR A 29 -0.97 9.31 6.19
CA THR A 29 0.48 9.30 6.04
C THR A 29 1.05 10.58 6.63
N TYR A 30 1.99 10.44 7.56
CA TYR A 30 2.76 11.52 8.15
C TYR A 30 4.21 11.35 7.78
N THR A 31 4.78 12.35 7.09
CA THR A 31 6.17 12.35 6.67
C THR A 31 6.89 13.52 7.32
N ASN A 32 8.06 13.26 7.87
CA ASN A 32 8.93 14.28 8.44
C ASN A 32 10.36 14.09 7.91
N GLU A 33 10.94 15.18 7.46
CA GLU A 33 12.27 15.24 6.85
C GLU A 33 13.15 16.18 7.68
N PHE A 34 14.30 15.68 8.14
CA PHE A 34 15.28 16.46 8.87
C PHE A 34 16.39 16.95 7.93
N TYR A 35 16.96 18.11 8.26
CA TYR A 35 18.13 18.67 7.56
C TYR A 35 19.37 17.77 7.59
N SER A 36 19.41 16.77 8.48
CA SER A 36 20.48 15.78 8.57
C SER A 36 20.45 14.71 7.47
N GLY A 37 19.46 14.74 6.57
CA GLY A 37 19.24 13.68 5.56
C GLY A 37 18.52 12.46 6.12
N PHE A 38 18.02 12.54 7.36
CA PHE A 38 17.12 11.53 7.93
C PHE A 38 15.68 11.91 7.64
N SER A 39 14.87 10.95 7.20
CA SER A 39 13.42 11.11 7.12
C SER A 39 12.71 9.90 7.70
N PHE A 40 11.56 10.15 8.30
CA PHE A 40 10.67 9.08 8.73
C PHE A 40 9.27 9.33 8.22
N GLN A 41 8.61 8.24 7.85
CA GLN A 41 7.24 8.22 7.39
C GLN A 41 6.46 7.20 8.21
N LEU A 42 5.35 7.66 8.78
CA LEU A 42 4.38 6.83 9.49
C LEU A 42 3.12 6.76 8.64
N THR A 43 2.74 5.56 8.24
CA THR A 43 1.52 5.33 7.44
C THR A 43 0.60 4.40 8.20
N ALA A 44 -0.59 4.88 8.55
CA ALA A 44 -1.67 4.07 9.09
C ALA A 44 -2.73 3.87 8.01
N ARG A 45 -2.98 2.62 7.63
CA ARG A 45 -3.97 2.25 6.62
C ARG A 45 -4.97 1.25 7.20
N ARG A 46 -6.25 1.52 7.00
CA ARG A 46 -7.34 0.59 7.29
C ARG A 46 -8.07 0.29 6.00
N ARG A 47 -8.10 -0.97 5.61
CA ARG A 47 -8.80 -1.46 4.43
C ARG A 47 -9.87 -2.45 4.88
N THR A 48 -11.11 -2.21 4.47
CA THR A 48 -12.22 -3.13 4.68
C THR A 48 -12.74 -3.58 3.33
N ASP A 49 -12.53 -4.84 2.99
CA ASP A 49 -13.06 -5.46 1.78
C ASP A 49 -14.43 -6.10 2.12
N GLU A 50 -15.45 -5.80 1.32
CA GLU A 50 -16.78 -6.37 1.46
C GLU A 50 -16.96 -7.53 0.46
N SER A 51 -17.44 -8.67 0.96
CA SER A 51 -17.72 -9.84 0.12
C SER A 51 -18.98 -9.57 -0.72
N SER A 52 -18.83 -9.60 -2.04
CA SER A 52 -19.95 -9.59 -2.99
C SER A 52 -20.51 -11.00 -3.19
N TYR A 53 -21.78 -11.12 -3.60
CA TYR A 53 -22.44 -12.39 -3.90
C TYR A 53 -21.65 -13.27 -4.89
N LEU A 54 -20.81 -12.63 -5.72
CA LEU A 54 -20.01 -13.27 -6.78
C LEU A 54 -18.60 -13.68 -6.33
N ILE A 55 -18.12 -13.18 -5.19
CA ILE A 55 -16.80 -13.52 -4.60
C ILE A 55 -16.98 -13.74 -3.09
N PRO A 56 -17.48 -14.93 -2.68
CA PRO A 56 -17.61 -15.26 -1.27
C PRO A 56 -16.21 -15.41 -0.66
N PHE A 57 -15.90 -14.62 0.38
CA PHE A 57 -14.72 -14.87 1.19
C PHE A 57 -15.00 -16.06 2.10
N VAL A 58 -14.23 -17.13 1.94
CA VAL A 58 -14.37 -18.34 2.73
C VAL A 58 -13.18 -18.45 3.68
N LYS A 59 -13.44 -18.41 4.99
CA LYS A 59 -12.44 -18.65 6.02
C LYS A 59 -12.50 -20.13 6.41
N LYS A 60 -11.35 -20.82 6.36
CA LYS A 60 -11.22 -22.21 6.82
C LYS A 60 -10.87 -22.19 8.31
N GLU A 61 -11.75 -22.72 9.15
CA GLU A 61 -11.52 -22.82 10.59
C GLU A 61 -11.91 -24.22 11.07
N ASN A 62 -10.93 -24.96 11.61
CA ASN A 62 -11.03 -26.22 12.38
C ASN A 62 -11.97 -27.35 11.90
N ASP A 63 -12.31 -27.39 10.60
CA ASP A 63 -13.03 -28.46 9.84
C ASP A 63 -14.31 -27.97 9.12
N GLY A 64 -14.55 -26.65 9.07
CA GLY A 64 -15.66 -26.04 8.32
C GLY A 64 -15.24 -24.81 7.51
N TYR A 65 -15.96 -24.57 6.41
CA TYR A 65 -15.83 -23.37 5.57
C TYR A 65 -16.91 -22.36 5.96
N PHE A 66 -16.52 -21.22 6.54
CA PHE A 66 -17.46 -20.16 6.94
C PHE A 66 -17.38 -18.99 5.96
N SER A 67 -18.54 -18.53 5.46
CA SER A 67 -18.63 -17.34 4.60
C SER A 67 -18.49 -16.08 5.46
N VAL A 68 -17.45 -15.30 5.21
CA VAL A 68 -17.20 -14.03 5.90
C VAL A 68 -17.70 -12.87 5.02
N LYS A 69 -18.64 -12.08 5.54
CA LYS A 69 -19.26 -10.98 4.77
C LYS A 69 -18.37 -9.73 4.66
N LYS A 70 -17.53 -9.47 5.66
CA LYS A 70 -16.66 -8.29 5.72
C LYS A 70 -15.29 -8.68 6.26
N PHE A 71 -14.25 -8.25 5.58
CA PHE A 71 -12.86 -8.46 5.95
C PHE A 71 -12.25 -7.10 6.24
N SER A 72 -11.67 -6.90 7.42
CA SER A 72 -10.95 -5.65 7.71
C SER A 72 -9.50 -5.93 8.08
N MET A 73 -8.60 -5.11 7.56
CA MET A 73 -7.18 -5.17 7.80
C MET A 73 -6.69 -3.76 8.16
N SER A 74 -6.11 -3.64 9.34
CA SER A 74 -5.51 -2.39 9.80
C SER A 74 -3.99 -2.58 9.89
N THR A 75 -3.27 -1.87 9.03
CA THR A 75 -1.82 -1.88 8.94
C THR A 75 -1.25 -0.56 9.43
N ALA A 76 -0.27 -0.62 10.31
CA ALA A 76 0.61 0.50 10.65
C ALA A 76 1.98 0.23 10.04
N GLU A 77 2.50 1.19 9.30
CA GLU A 77 3.77 1.10 8.60
C GLU A 77 4.68 2.23 9.05
N VAL A 78 5.92 1.87 9.37
CA VAL A 78 6.99 2.79 9.74
C VAL A 78 8.07 2.65 8.69
N LYS A 79 8.36 3.72 7.96
CA LYS A 79 9.52 3.80 7.06
C LYS A 79 10.51 4.78 7.63
N LEU A 80 11.74 4.32 7.82
CA LEU A 80 12.88 5.14 8.17
C LEU A 80 13.78 5.19 6.94
N ARG A 81 14.19 6.39 6.55
CA ARG A 81 15.11 6.62 5.45
C ARG A 81 16.26 7.48 5.95
N TYR A 82 17.48 7.08 5.62
CA TYR A 82 18.68 7.82 5.96
C TYR A 82 19.55 7.97 4.72
N ALA A 83 19.78 9.21 4.33
CA ALA A 83 20.54 9.60 3.14
C ALA A 83 21.52 10.75 3.52
N PRO A 84 22.70 10.42 4.08
CA PRO A 84 23.69 11.43 4.44
C PRO A 84 24.22 12.13 3.18
N ASN A 85 24.37 13.46 3.23
CA ASN A 85 24.85 14.32 2.13
C ASN A 85 23.94 14.41 0.89
N GLU A 86 22.67 14.06 0.99
CA GLU A 86 21.70 14.28 -0.08
C GLU A 86 21.43 15.78 -0.27
N ARG A 87 21.82 16.34 -1.42
CA ARG A 87 21.49 17.73 -1.79
C ARG A 87 20.24 17.72 -2.68
N PHE A 88 19.19 18.38 -2.20
CA PHE A 88 17.97 18.60 -2.95
C PHE A 88 18.00 20.00 -3.59
N PHE A 89 17.72 20.09 -4.89
CA PHE A 89 17.26 21.35 -5.46
C PHE A 89 15.74 21.33 -5.46
N GLN A 90 15.15 22.20 -4.63
CA GLN A 90 13.72 22.45 -4.65
C GLN A 90 13.43 23.66 -5.55
N THR A 91 12.80 23.42 -6.70
CA THR A 91 12.13 24.46 -7.49
C THR A 91 10.75 24.73 -6.88
N HIS A 92 10.09 25.82 -7.28
CA HIS A 92 8.76 26.20 -6.79
C HIS A 92 7.73 25.05 -6.90
N TRP A 93 7.80 24.19 -7.93
CA TRP A 93 6.84 23.10 -8.15
C TRP A 93 7.43 21.67 -8.11
N ASN A 94 8.75 21.50 -8.23
CA ASN A 94 9.38 20.18 -8.34
C ASN A 94 10.66 20.11 -7.49
N ARG A 95 10.92 18.93 -6.90
CA ARG A 95 12.19 18.60 -6.26
C ARG A 95 12.98 17.67 -7.15
N TYR A 96 14.22 18.05 -7.45
CA TYR A 96 15.18 17.21 -8.15
C TYR A 96 16.33 16.84 -7.20
N LEU A 97 16.69 15.56 -7.23
CA LEU A 97 17.84 15.01 -6.53
C LEU A 97 19.10 15.43 -7.27
N VAL A 98 19.95 16.26 -6.66
CA VAL A 98 21.19 16.76 -7.29
C VAL A 98 22.41 15.92 -6.91
N SER A 99 22.38 15.27 -5.74
CA SER A 99 23.42 14.30 -5.35
C SER A 99 22.90 12.87 -5.49
N LEU A 100 23.27 12.17 -6.59
CA LEU A 100 22.95 10.76 -6.78
C LEU A 100 23.94 9.80 -6.07
N ASP A 101 25.09 10.30 -5.60
CA ASP A 101 26.19 9.46 -5.07
C ASP A 101 26.05 9.14 -3.57
N ALA A 102 25.05 9.71 -2.90
CA ALA A 102 24.80 9.45 -1.49
C ALA A 102 24.18 8.06 -1.29
N PRO A 103 24.70 7.23 -0.36
CA PRO A 103 24.06 5.96 -0.02
C PRO A 103 22.72 6.24 0.66
N VAL A 104 21.66 5.63 0.15
CA VAL A 104 20.31 5.71 0.71
C VAL A 104 20.02 4.40 1.45
N PHE A 105 19.81 4.50 2.75
CA PHE A 105 19.37 3.41 3.59
C PHE A 105 17.86 3.55 3.82
N THR A 106 17.11 2.48 3.60
CA THR A 106 15.67 2.43 3.86
C THR A 106 15.36 1.25 4.74
N LEU A 107 14.65 1.48 5.84
CA LEU A 107 14.13 0.45 6.73
C LEU A 107 12.62 0.65 6.82
N SER A 108 11.85 -0.25 6.24
CA SER A 108 10.39 -0.26 6.34
C SER A 108 9.92 -1.43 7.19
N HIS A 109 9.03 -1.15 8.12
CA HIS A 109 8.40 -2.14 8.99
C HIS A 109 6.89 -1.92 8.98
N THR A 110 6.16 -2.87 8.40
CA THR A 110 4.71 -2.90 8.36
C THR A 110 4.20 -3.94 9.36
N ILE A 111 3.34 -3.52 10.27
CA ILE A 111 2.66 -4.38 11.23
C ILE A 111 1.15 -4.25 11.07
N ALA A 112 0.45 -5.38 11.14
CA ALA A 112 -0.98 -5.47 11.34
C ALA A 112 -1.18 -6.40 12.54
N GLY A 113 -1.84 -5.91 13.58
CA GLY A 113 -2.16 -6.71 14.76
C GLY A 113 -3.60 -7.20 14.69
N LYS A 114 -3.82 -8.50 14.86
CA LYS A 114 -5.17 -9.07 14.99
C LYS A 114 -5.89 -8.43 16.18
N GLY A 115 -7.06 -7.83 15.94
CA GLY A 115 -7.87 -7.12 16.93
C GLY A 115 -7.66 -5.60 16.99
N VAL A 116 -6.62 -5.05 16.36
CA VAL A 116 -6.40 -3.59 16.31
C VAL A 116 -7.31 -2.99 15.22
N LEU A 117 -8.22 -2.09 15.60
CA LEU A 117 -9.21 -1.44 14.71
C LEU A 117 -10.05 -2.41 13.86
N GLY A 118 -10.25 -3.64 14.35
CA GLY A 118 -11.01 -4.70 13.67
C GLY A 118 -10.20 -5.52 12.65
N SER A 119 -8.86 -5.50 12.73
CA SER A 119 -8.02 -6.33 11.85
C SER A 119 -8.15 -7.82 12.17
N ASP A 120 -8.46 -8.65 11.19
CA ASP A 120 -8.65 -10.10 11.39
C ASP A 120 -7.35 -10.91 11.38
N TYR A 121 -6.25 -10.33 10.89
CA TYR A 121 -4.96 -11.01 10.68
C TYR A 121 -3.78 -10.28 11.29
N ILE A 122 -2.76 -11.07 11.60
CA ILE A 122 -1.43 -10.59 11.97
C ILE A 122 -0.59 -10.57 10.70
N TYR A 123 -0.04 -9.41 10.34
CA TYR A 123 0.89 -9.25 9.23
C TYR A 123 2.11 -8.49 9.72
N ASN A 124 3.28 -9.10 9.64
CA ASN A 124 4.54 -8.42 9.98
C ASN A 124 5.47 -8.54 8.78
N HIS A 125 5.85 -7.40 8.22
CA HIS A 125 6.75 -7.32 7.09
C HIS A 125 7.84 -6.32 7.41
N THR A 126 9.09 -6.76 7.33
CA THR A 126 10.25 -5.90 7.53
C THR A 126 11.10 -5.97 6.27
N GLU A 127 11.35 -4.83 5.67
CA GLU A 127 12.18 -4.70 4.49
C GLU A 127 13.32 -3.72 4.79
N VAL A 128 14.53 -4.13 4.40
CA VAL A 128 15.75 -3.35 4.56
C VAL A 128 16.36 -3.20 3.18
N GLY A 129 16.52 -1.96 2.74
CA GLY A 129 17.08 -1.60 1.45
C GLY A 129 18.32 -0.73 1.61
N ILE A 130 19.33 -1.01 0.81
CA ILE A 130 20.52 -0.17 0.68
C ILE A 130 20.67 0.11 -0.81
N GLN A 131 20.57 1.37 -1.19
CA GLN A 131 20.75 1.82 -2.56
C GLN A 131 21.93 2.78 -2.63
N LYS A 132 22.92 2.45 -3.46
CA LYS A 132 24.02 3.34 -3.82
C LYS A 132 24.09 3.37 -5.34
N ARG A 133 24.01 4.56 -5.95
CA ARG A 133 24.26 4.72 -7.39
C ARG A 133 25.74 5.05 -7.56
N PHE A 134 26.36 4.45 -8.58
CA PHE A 134 27.77 4.62 -8.95
C PHE A 134 27.87 5.47 -10.20
#